data_AF-A0A973PHA7-F1
#
_entry.id   AF-A0A973PHA7-F1
#
_cell.length_a   1.000
_cell.length_b   1.000
_cell.length_c   1.000
_cell.angle_alpha   90.00
_cell.angle_beta   90.00
_cell.angle_gamma   90.00
#
_symmetry.space_group_name_H-M   'P 1'
#
loop_
_entity.id
_entity.type
_entity.pdbx_description
1 polymer ?
#
loop_
_entity_poly.entity_id
_entity_poly.type
_entity_poly.pdbx_seq_one_letter_code
_entity_poly.pdbx_strand_id
1 'polypeptide(L)'
;MSLVLLQPTALPARDRDLAVTGDAPAPLLLARRMAAGPAATDLLDRLRTLPAPPSGEDPADVAGKDRSYVYDDRLRAYDAYFGVVRAGRHSDGVFARALLIAYRSLLEEGLGAGTRLGWADWSSLCSALRTMICLSTGVEPAPAAVPEPPMLRWHLDPHRRWRVGHHVFFVLTQSLVVALQSFRSALEEADVAGARGNLRLAARLLRASGAAFVFTAEFSANQYHGGVRQSMEAPFVADGFSGLLSPDHQYLVRLFARLRPALRSLPEELVPDHRAFTRAHGTVYDSHKYV
;
A
#
# COMPACT_ATOMS: atom_id res chain seq x y z
N MET A 1 -9.81 -13.31 -3.78
CA MET A 1 -9.20 -12.84 -2.51
C MET A 1 -9.81 -11.49 -2.20
N SER A 2 -10.34 -11.30 -0.99
CA SER A 2 -10.87 -10.00 -0.55
C SER A 2 -9.83 -9.27 0.29
N LEU A 3 -9.65 -7.97 0.03
CA LEU A 3 -8.77 -7.07 0.78
C LEU A 3 -9.63 -6.05 1.52
N VAL A 4 -9.56 -6.03 2.84
CA VAL A 4 -10.23 -4.99 3.65
C VAL A 4 -9.25 -3.83 3.82
N LEU A 5 -9.62 -2.65 3.33
CA LEU A 5 -8.85 -1.42 3.46
C LEU A 5 -9.61 -0.41 4.29
N LEU A 6 -8.90 0.53 4.92
CA LEU A 6 -9.56 1.68 5.52
C LEU A 6 -10.13 2.59 4.42
N GLN A 7 -11.19 3.33 4.74
CA GLN A 7 -11.48 4.54 3.97
C GLN A 7 -10.29 5.51 4.09
N PRO A 8 -9.89 6.22 3.01
CA PRO A 8 -8.75 7.15 3.08
C PRO A 8 -8.91 8.22 4.17
N THR A 9 -10.15 8.64 4.44
CA THR A 9 -10.50 9.61 5.50
C THR A 9 -10.44 9.02 6.91
N ALA A 10 -10.36 7.70 7.05
CA ALA A 10 -10.23 6.99 8.31
C ALA A 10 -8.78 6.56 8.60
N LEU A 11 -7.83 6.91 7.73
CA LEU A 11 -6.40 6.69 8.00
C LEU A 11 -5.92 7.61 9.13
N PRO A 12 -5.04 7.12 10.02
CA PRO A 12 -4.55 7.89 11.15
C PRO A 12 -3.65 9.04 10.67
N ALA A 13 -3.82 10.21 11.29
CA ALA A 13 -3.06 11.41 10.96
C ALA A 13 -1.59 11.36 11.42
N ARG A 14 -1.25 10.39 12.28
CA ARG A 14 0.09 10.17 12.83
C ARG A 14 0.43 8.69 12.82
N ASP A 15 1.70 8.38 12.62
CA ASP A 15 2.25 7.03 12.58
C ASP A 15 2.19 6.35 13.95
N ARG A 16 2.40 7.10 15.04
CA ARG A 16 2.20 6.60 16.41
C ARG A 16 0.78 6.12 16.70
N ASP A 17 -0.21 6.60 15.94
CA ASP A 17 -1.61 6.18 16.08
C ASP A 17 -1.89 4.88 15.28
N LEU A 18 -0.93 4.36 14.51
CA LEU A 18 -1.04 3.04 13.86
C LEU A 18 -0.88 1.89 14.83
N ALA A 19 -0.10 2.10 15.90
CA ALA A 19 0.22 1.06 16.85
C ALA A 19 -1.01 0.79 17.72
N VAL A 20 -1.60 -0.39 17.55
CA VAL A 20 -2.75 -0.80 18.37
C VAL A 20 -2.27 -1.13 19.78
N THR A 21 -2.81 -0.41 20.76
CA THR A 21 -2.59 -0.61 22.19
C THR A 21 -3.79 -1.35 22.80
N GLY A 22 -3.70 -2.68 22.98
CA GLY A 22 -4.78 -3.49 23.55
C GLY A 22 -4.60 -4.99 23.34
N ASP A 23 -5.63 -5.78 23.70
CA ASP A 23 -5.74 -7.21 23.37
C ASP A 23 -5.74 -7.37 21.85
N ALA A 24 -4.56 -7.67 21.33
CA ALA A 24 -4.25 -7.67 19.93
C ALA A 24 -5.09 -8.73 19.19
N PRO A 25 -5.94 -8.35 18.20
CA PRO A 25 -6.60 -9.35 17.36
C PRO A 25 -5.53 -10.22 16.68
N ALA A 26 -5.86 -11.48 16.38
CA ALA A 26 -4.90 -12.47 15.89
C ALA A 26 -3.97 -12.00 14.73
N PRO A 27 -4.42 -11.17 13.76
CA PRO A 27 -3.54 -10.57 12.75
C PRO A 27 -2.40 -9.71 13.32
N LEU A 28 -2.67 -8.95 14.39
CA LEU A 28 -1.68 -8.11 15.04
C LEU A 28 -0.65 -8.93 15.84
N LEU A 29 -1.08 -10.05 16.44
CA LEU A 29 -0.15 -11.00 17.05
C LEU A 29 0.78 -11.63 16.01
N LEU A 30 0.25 -12.00 14.84
CA LEU A 30 1.07 -12.50 13.73
C LEU A 30 2.03 -11.42 13.22
N ALA A 31 1.56 -10.18 13.04
CA ALA A 31 2.40 -9.04 12.66
C ALA A 31 3.55 -8.80 13.66
N ARG A 32 3.26 -8.83 14.96
CA ARG A 32 4.29 -8.71 16.03
C ARG A 32 5.32 -9.84 15.95
N ARG A 33 4.87 -11.09 15.79
CA ARG A 33 5.77 -12.26 15.62
C ARG A 33 6.63 -12.15 14.36
N MET A 34 6.07 -11.61 13.27
CA MET A 34 6.82 -11.36 12.04
C MET A 34 7.84 -10.23 12.18
N ALA A 35 7.50 -9.17 12.91
CA ALA A 35 8.39 -8.06 13.16
C ALA A 35 9.59 -8.48 14.06
N ALA A 36 9.35 -9.36 15.03
CA ALA A 36 10.36 -9.82 16.00
C ALA A 36 11.20 -11.04 15.56
N GLY A 37 10.79 -11.80 14.54
CA GLY A 37 11.43 -13.06 14.16
C GLY A 37 12.64 -12.92 13.21
N PRO A 38 13.63 -13.84 13.29
CA PRO A 38 14.69 -13.96 12.27
C PRO A 38 14.11 -14.40 10.93
N ALA A 39 14.80 -14.08 9.85
CA ALA A 39 14.20 -14.01 8.52
C ALA A 39 14.45 -15.21 7.58
N ALA A 40 13.52 -15.29 6.62
CA ALA A 40 13.49 -15.97 5.32
C ALA A 40 12.84 -17.37 5.24
N THR A 41 13.32 -18.40 5.92
CA THR A 41 12.98 -19.78 5.54
C THR A 41 11.53 -20.21 5.80
N ASP A 42 10.77 -19.48 6.63
CA ASP A 42 9.36 -19.80 6.96
C ASP A 42 8.40 -18.61 6.84
N LEU A 43 8.87 -17.46 6.31
CA LEU A 43 8.10 -16.21 6.30
C LEU A 43 6.74 -16.37 5.61
N LEU A 44 6.74 -17.01 4.44
CA LEU A 44 5.52 -17.23 3.68
C LEU A 44 4.58 -18.21 4.39
N ASP A 45 5.12 -19.25 5.03
CA ASP A 45 4.32 -20.21 5.78
C ASP A 45 3.66 -19.56 7.00
N ARG A 46 4.36 -18.67 7.71
CA ARG A 46 3.77 -17.85 8.79
C ARG A 46 2.65 -16.96 8.24
N LEU A 47 2.86 -16.31 7.10
CA LEU A 47 1.83 -15.48 6.47
C LEU A 47 0.59 -16.28 6.04
N ARG A 48 0.76 -17.54 5.61
CA ARG A 48 -0.36 -18.44 5.28
C ARG A 48 -1.24 -18.76 6.49
N THR A 49 -0.72 -18.67 7.71
CA THR A 49 -1.50 -18.82 8.95
C THR A 49 -2.41 -17.63 9.29
N LEU A 50 -2.37 -16.55 8.49
CA LEU A 50 -3.21 -15.38 8.72
C LEU A 50 -4.71 -15.77 8.73
N PRO A 51 -5.45 -15.47 9.81
CA PRO A 51 -6.86 -15.82 9.91
C PRO A 51 -7.71 -15.20 8.81
N ALA A 52 -8.77 -15.92 8.44
CA ALA A 52 -9.86 -15.38 7.63
C ALA A 52 -10.39 -14.07 8.26
N PRO A 53 -10.88 -13.12 7.45
CA PRO A 53 -11.50 -11.93 8.02
C PRO A 53 -12.69 -12.36 8.88
N PRO A 54 -12.98 -11.67 9.99
CA PRO A 54 -14.23 -11.89 10.70
C PRO A 54 -15.39 -11.67 9.71
N SER A 55 -16.29 -12.64 9.62
CA SER A 55 -17.51 -12.54 8.83
C SER A 55 -18.36 -11.42 9.45
N GLY A 56 -18.59 -10.32 8.72
CA GLY A 56 -19.57 -9.31 9.14
C GLY A 56 -19.03 -7.93 9.55
N GLU A 57 -17.90 -7.46 9.03
CA GLU A 57 -17.70 -6.01 9.00
C GLU A 57 -18.66 -5.43 7.96
N ASP A 58 -19.81 -4.92 8.43
CA ASP A 58 -20.74 -4.17 7.59
C ASP A 58 -19.99 -3.03 6.89
N PRO A 59 -20.24 -2.79 5.59
CA PRO A 59 -19.78 -1.58 4.93
C PRO A 59 -20.42 -0.41 5.67
N ALA A 60 -19.67 0.22 6.57
CA ALA A 60 -20.18 1.34 7.33
C ALA A 60 -20.59 2.45 6.37
N ASP A 61 -21.79 2.99 6.57
CA ASP A 61 -22.22 4.23 5.96
C ASP A 61 -21.41 5.38 6.60
N VAL A 62 -20.46 5.95 5.87
CA VAL A 62 -19.50 6.93 6.42
C VAL A 62 -19.88 8.34 5.98
N ALA A 63 -20.71 8.99 6.79
CA ALA A 63 -20.78 10.45 6.81
C ALA A 63 -19.56 11.01 7.56
N GLY A 64 -18.42 11.12 6.86
CA GLY A 64 -17.22 11.79 7.38
C GLY A 64 -17.39 13.31 7.44
N LYS A 65 -16.83 13.96 8.47
CA LYS A 65 -16.91 15.42 8.68
C LYS A 65 -16.24 16.28 7.58
N ASP A 66 -15.40 15.69 6.74
CA ASP A 66 -14.80 16.37 5.57
C ASP A 66 -15.76 16.25 4.38
N ARG A 67 -16.67 17.23 4.24
CA ARG A 67 -17.67 17.33 3.15
C ARG A 67 -17.06 17.32 1.73
N SER A 68 -15.74 17.39 1.59
CA SER A 68 -15.07 17.45 0.28
C SER A 68 -14.82 16.09 -0.37
N TYR A 69 -14.87 14.97 0.37
CA TYR A 69 -14.63 13.62 -0.16
C TYR A 69 -15.89 12.76 -0.06
N VAL A 70 -16.40 12.29 -1.20
CA VAL A 70 -17.61 11.46 -1.29
C VAL A 70 -17.22 10.12 -1.90
N TYR A 71 -17.41 9.05 -1.14
CA TYR A 71 -17.25 7.68 -1.62
C TYR A 71 -18.51 7.27 -2.38
N ASP A 72 -18.53 7.53 -3.69
CA ASP A 72 -19.68 7.31 -4.56
C ASP A 72 -19.74 5.89 -5.16
N ASP A 73 -20.76 5.62 -5.98
CA ASP A 73 -20.96 4.31 -6.62
C ASP A 73 -19.87 3.94 -7.62
N ARG A 74 -19.20 4.92 -8.25
CA ARG A 74 -18.11 4.65 -9.19
C ARG A 74 -16.86 4.20 -8.45
N LEU A 75 -16.56 4.84 -7.32
CA LEU A 75 -15.49 4.42 -6.42
C LEU A 75 -15.77 3.05 -5.80
N ARG A 76 -17.02 2.75 -5.43
CA ARG A 76 -17.44 1.41 -5.00
C ARG A 76 -17.25 0.35 -6.08
N ALA A 77 -17.65 0.64 -7.32
CA ALA A 77 -17.47 -0.28 -8.44
C ALA A 77 -15.98 -0.57 -8.72
N TYR A 78 -15.12 0.45 -8.57
CA TYR A 78 -13.67 0.29 -8.66
C TYR A 78 -13.13 -0.68 -7.61
N ASP A 79 -13.46 -0.45 -6.34
CA ASP A 79 -13.04 -1.36 -5.26
C ASP A 79 -13.61 -2.77 -5.46
N ALA A 80 -14.86 -2.91 -5.89
CA ALA A 80 -15.50 -4.21 -6.15
C ALA A 80 -14.76 -5.03 -7.23
N TYR A 81 -14.33 -4.41 -8.33
CA TYR A 81 -13.56 -5.07 -9.39
C TYR A 81 -12.26 -5.70 -8.86
N PHE A 82 -11.58 -4.99 -7.94
CA PHE A 82 -10.38 -5.48 -7.29
C PHE A 82 -10.66 -6.37 -6.08
N GLY A 83 -11.91 -6.55 -5.66
CA GLY A 83 -12.25 -7.30 -4.45
C GLY A 83 -11.81 -6.59 -3.17
N VAL A 84 -11.93 -5.26 -3.14
CA VAL A 84 -11.67 -4.42 -1.98
C VAL A 84 -12.98 -4.15 -1.23
N VAL A 85 -12.94 -4.25 0.09
CA VAL A 85 -14.01 -3.81 1.00
C VAL A 85 -13.45 -2.70 1.88
N ARG A 86 -14.22 -1.63 2.12
CA ARG A 86 -13.75 -0.48 2.89
C ARG A 86 -14.34 -0.48 4.30
N ALA A 87 -13.47 -0.45 5.31
CA ALA A 87 -13.82 -0.20 6.69
C ALA A 87 -13.92 1.31 6.95
N GLY A 88 -15.06 1.74 7.51
CA GLY A 88 -15.35 3.16 7.74
C GLY A 88 -14.74 3.76 9.01
N ARG A 89 -14.18 2.92 9.89
CA ARG A 89 -13.50 3.33 11.11
C ARG A 89 -12.13 2.66 11.14
N HIS A 90 -11.17 3.35 11.74
CA HIS A 90 -9.92 2.72 12.15
C HIS A 90 -10.24 1.77 13.32
N SER A 91 -10.65 0.54 13.02
CA SER A 91 -10.73 -0.54 13.99
C SER A 91 -9.37 -1.22 14.13
N ASP A 92 -9.14 -1.80 15.30
CA ASP A 92 -7.86 -2.38 15.70
C ASP A 92 -7.37 -3.43 14.69
N GLY A 93 -6.32 -3.06 13.95
CA GLY A 93 -5.57 -4.00 13.10
C GLY A 93 -6.03 -4.14 11.65
N VAL A 94 -7.02 -3.40 11.15
CA VAL A 94 -7.41 -3.44 9.72
C VAL A 94 -6.23 -3.09 8.82
N PHE A 95 -5.53 -1.99 9.14
CA PHE A 95 -4.36 -1.55 8.37
C PHE A 95 -3.23 -2.58 8.38
N ALA A 96 -2.89 -3.10 9.57
CA ALA A 96 -1.89 -4.16 9.73
C ALA A 96 -2.27 -5.42 8.94
N ARG A 97 -3.55 -5.83 9.01
CA ARG A 97 -4.06 -6.99 8.29
C ARG A 97 -3.99 -6.80 6.78
N ALA A 98 -4.34 -5.62 6.26
CA ALA A 98 -4.23 -5.30 4.84
C ALA A 98 -2.78 -5.45 4.35
N LEU A 99 -1.81 -4.91 5.11
CA LEU A 99 -0.39 -5.07 4.83
C LEU A 99 0.06 -6.53 4.81
N LEU A 100 -0.37 -7.34 5.79
CA LEU A 100 -0.05 -8.77 5.84
C LEU A 100 -0.61 -9.53 4.64
N ILE A 101 -1.85 -9.24 4.23
CA ILE A 101 -2.47 -9.87 3.06
C ILE A 101 -1.71 -9.49 1.79
N ALA A 102 -1.50 -8.19 1.57
CA ALA A 102 -0.78 -7.72 0.40
C ALA A 102 0.65 -8.30 0.34
N TYR A 103 1.34 -8.37 1.49
CA TYR A 103 2.68 -8.94 1.54
C TYR A 103 2.69 -10.44 1.28
N ARG A 104 1.74 -11.20 1.86
CA ARG A 104 1.55 -12.62 1.54
C ARG A 104 1.33 -12.82 0.05
N SER A 105 0.41 -12.06 -0.54
CA SER A 105 0.06 -12.21 -1.96
C SER A 105 1.21 -11.84 -2.88
N LEU A 106 1.98 -10.79 -2.55
CA LEU A 106 3.21 -10.44 -3.26
C LEU A 106 4.20 -11.61 -3.23
N LEU A 107 4.44 -12.22 -2.07
CA LEU A 107 5.36 -13.34 -1.94
C LEU A 107 4.83 -14.60 -2.65
N GLU A 108 3.55 -14.93 -2.53
CA GLU A 108 2.97 -16.09 -3.22
C GLU A 108 3.06 -15.96 -4.74
N GLU A 109 2.72 -14.80 -5.28
CA GLU A 109 2.80 -14.53 -6.72
C GLU A 109 4.26 -14.42 -7.18
N GLY A 110 5.08 -13.65 -6.48
CA GLY A 110 6.48 -13.44 -6.85
C GLY A 110 7.35 -14.70 -6.71
N LEU A 111 7.16 -15.52 -5.68
CA LEU A 111 7.89 -16.78 -5.52
C LEU A 111 7.32 -17.91 -6.37
N GLY A 112 6.01 -17.91 -6.61
CA GLY A 112 5.34 -18.94 -7.42
C GLY A 112 5.55 -18.75 -8.93
N ALA A 113 5.33 -17.54 -9.42
CA ALA A 113 5.42 -17.21 -10.84
C ALA A 113 6.75 -16.53 -11.23
N GLY A 114 7.53 -16.05 -10.27
CA GLY A 114 8.75 -15.29 -10.51
C GLY A 114 8.50 -13.81 -10.80
N THR A 115 9.57 -13.04 -10.99
CA THR A 115 9.53 -11.62 -11.34
C THR A 115 10.68 -11.23 -12.26
N ARG A 116 10.54 -10.13 -13.00
CA ARG A 116 11.62 -9.48 -13.75
C ARG A 116 12.24 -8.32 -12.95
N LEU A 117 11.68 -7.96 -11.80
CA LEU A 117 12.30 -7.00 -10.90
C LEU A 117 13.72 -7.45 -10.53
N GLY A 118 14.67 -6.52 -10.64
CA GLY A 118 16.00 -6.73 -10.09
C GLY A 118 15.96 -6.82 -8.55
N TRP A 119 17.00 -7.39 -7.96
CA TRP A 119 17.10 -7.56 -6.51
C TRP A 119 16.88 -6.26 -5.72
N ALA A 120 17.39 -5.13 -6.22
CA ALA A 120 17.22 -3.82 -5.58
C ALA A 120 15.75 -3.40 -5.47
N ASP A 121 14.96 -3.57 -6.54
CA ASP A 121 13.54 -3.20 -6.56
C ASP A 121 12.69 -4.18 -5.76
N TRP A 122 12.96 -5.48 -5.90
CA TRP A 122 12.28 -6.52 -5.14
C TRP A 122 12.51 -6.36 -3.62
N SER A 123 13.77 -6.21 -3.20
CA SER A 123 14.11 -6.02 -1.79
C SER A 123 13.54 -4.72 -1.24
N SER A 124 13.53 -3.64 -2.03
CA SER A 124 12.91 -2.35 -1.67
C SER A 124 11.39 -2.50 -1.45
N LEU A 125 10.70 -3.18 -2.36
CA LEU A 125 9.26 -3.44 -2.27
C LEU A 125 8.89 -4.24 -1.02
N CYS A 126 9.58 -5.37 -0.79
CA CYS A 126 9.37 -6.20 0.39
C CYS A 126 9.70 -5.46 1.69
N SER A 127 10.80 -4.70 1.71
CA SER A 127 11.23 -3.93 2.88
C SER A 127 10.27 -2.81 3.24
N ALA A 128 9.65 -2.17 2.25
CA ALA A 128 8.66 -1.12 2.47
C ALA A 128 7.41 -1.68 3.17
N LEU A 129 6.86 -2.80 2.68
CA LEU A 129 5.74 -3.49 3.33
C LEU A 129 6.09 -3.94 4.75
N ARG A 130 7.25 -4.56 4.93
CA ARG A 130 7.74 -4.98 6.27
C ARG A 130 7.87 -3.79 7.21
N THR A 131 8.40 -2.66 6.75
CA THR A 131 8.54 -1.47 7.59
C THR A 131 7.18 -0.98 8.09
N MET A 132 6.17 -0.96 7.22
CA MET A 132 4.81 -0.56 7.62
C MET A 132 4.15 -1.57 8.55
N ILE A 133 4.43 -2.88 8.38
CA ILE A 133 3.99 -3.92 9.32
C ILE A 133 4.61 -3.66 10.71
N CYS A 134 5.92 -3.42 10.78
CA CYS A 134 6.62 -3.08 12.03
C CYS A 134 5.99 -1.83 12.70
N LEU A 135 5.82 -0.74 11.94
CA LEU A 135 5.19 0.49 12.43
C LEU A 135 3.77 0.24 12.99
N SER A 136 2.95 -0.55 12.28
CA SER A 136 1.58 -0.88 12.73
C SER A 136 1.51 -1.71 14.02
N THR A 137 2.65 -2.26 14.46
CA THR A 137 2.76 -3.11 15.65
C THR A 137 3.49 -2.47 16.81
N GLY A 138 4.18 -1.34 16.57
CA GLY A 138 5.11 -0.72 17.53
C GLY A 138 6.40 -1.52 17.76
N VAL A 139 6.68 -2.54 16.94
CA VAL A 139 7.91 -3.34 17.04
C VAL A 139 8.96 -2.74 16.13
N GLU A 140 10.16 -2.50 16.68
CA GLU A 140 11.29 -2.01 15.91
C GLU A 140 11.65 -2.97 14.76
N PRO A 141 11.89 -2.45 13.54
CA PRO A 141 12.21 -3.28 12.39
C PRO A 141 13.60 -3.92 12.56
N ALA A 142 13.63 -5.22 12.82
CA ALA A 142 14.87 -6.00 12.72
C ALA A 142 15.27 -6.18 11.23
N PRO A 143 16.58 -6.19 10.91
CA PRO A 143 17.06 -6.61 9.59
C PRO A 143 16.53 -8.00 9.25
N ALA A 144 15.96 -8.15 8.08
CA ALA A 144 15.46 -9.42 7.60
C ALA A 144 15.87 -9.70 6.17
N ALA A 145 16.31 -10.93 5.95
CA ALA A 145 16.42 -11.51 4.63
C ALA A 145 15.05 -11.50 3.94
N VAL A 146 15.01 -10.87 2.78
CA VAL A 146 13.92 -10.97 1.82
C VAL A 146 14.16 -12.25 1.02
N PRO A 147 13.16 -13.11 0.80
CA PRO A 147 13.36 -14.27 -0.08
C PRO A 147 13.63 -13.79 -1.50
N GLU A 148 14.67 -14.31 -2.14
CA GLU A 148 14.98 -14.00 -3.53
C GLU A 148 13.94 -14.63 -4.46
N PRO A 149 13.34 -13.86 -5.38
CA PRO A 149 12.32 -14.39 -6.26
C PRO A 149 13.01 -15.13 -7.42
N PRO A 150 12.43 -16.24 -7.91
CA PRO A 150 12.90 -16.83 -9.14
C PRO A 150 12.65 -15.87 -10.31
N MET A 151 13.35 -16.09 -11.42
CA MET A 151 13.04 -15.39 -12.68
C MET A 151 11.60 -15.69 -13.13
N LEU A 152 10.97 -14.68 -13.72
CA LEU A 152 9.60 -14.78 -14.22
C LEU A 152 9.42 -15.97 -15.17
N ARG A 153 8.40 -16.80 -14.87
CA ARG A 153 8.01 -17.97 -15.65
C ARG A 153 7.03 -17.57 -16.77
N TRP A 154 7.03 -18.34 -17.86
CA TRP A 154 6.26 -18.03 -19.08
C TRP A 154 4.73 -18.12 -18.92
N HIS A 155 4.25 -18.88 -17.94
CA HIS A 155 2.83 -19.23 -17.72
C HIS A 155 2.23 -18.54 -16.48
N LEU A 156 2.51 -17.24 -16.30
CA LEU A 156 1.82 -16.44 -15.27
C LEU A 156 0.34 -16.23 -15.66
N ASP A 157 -0.53 -16.09 -14.66
CA ASP A 157 -1.92 -15.64 -14.87
C ASP A 157 -1.94 -14.10 -14.86
N PRO A 158 -2.21 -13.43 -15.99
CA PRO A 158 -2.21 -11.96 -16.07
C PRO A 158 -3.26 -11.32 -15.17
N HIS A 159 -4.43 -11.93 -14.99
CA HIS A 159 -5.50 -11.38 -14.14
C HIS A 159 -5.12 -11.48 -12.67
N ARG A 160 -4.51 -12.60 -12.25
CA ARG A 160 -3.98 -12.74 -10.88
C ARG A 160 -2.87 -11.73 -10.65
N ARG A 161 -1.90 -11.61 -11.57
CA ARG A 161 -0.79 -10.67 -11.45
C ARG A 161 -1.28 -9.22 -11.33
N TRP A 162 -2.21 -8.84 -12.20
CA TRP A 162 -2.85 -7.54 -12.20
C TRP A 162 -3.50 -7.22 -10.85
N ARG A 163 -4.33 -8.14 -10.35
CA ARG A 163 -5.07 -7.93 -9.08
C ARG A 163 -4.14 -7.90 -7.87
N VAL A 164 -3.17 -8.81 -7.79
CA VAL A 164 -2.18 -8.83 -6.70
C VAL A 164 -1.35 -7.56 -6.70
N GLY A 165 -0.88 -7.13 -7.87
CA GLY A 165 -0.14 -5.90 -8.04
C GLY A 165 -0.92 -4.66 -7.57
N HIS A 166 -2.20 -4.57 -7.91
CA HIS A 166 -3.09 -3.50 -7.43
C HIS A 166 -3.30 -3.54 -5.91
N HIS A 167 -3.46 -4.73 -5.31
CA HIS A 167 -3.56 -4.85 -3.85
C HIS A 167 -2.32 -4.33 -3.13
N VAL A 168 -1.14 -4.65 -3.67
CA VAL A 168 0.14 -4.12 -3.17
C VAL A 168 0.18 -2.60 -3.33
N PHE A 169 -0.22 -2.08 -4.49
CA PHE A 169 -0.28 -0.64 -4.72
C PHE A 169 -1.24 0.08 -3.75
N PHE A 170 -2.41 -0.49 -3.45
CA PHE A 170 -3.38 0.12 -2.54
C PHE A 170 -2.81 0.26 -1.12
N VAL A 171 -2.21 -0.78 -0.57
CA VAL A 171 -1.61 -0.69 0.78
C VAL A 171 -0.40 0.24 0.82
N LEU A 172 0.40 0.31 -0.24
CA LEU A 172 1.51 1.27 -0.36
C LEU A 172 0.99 2.70 -0.45
N THR A 173 -0.12 2.92 -1.16
CA THR A 173 -0.78 4.23 -1.26
C THR A 173 -1.32 4.68 0.10
N GLN A 174 -2.00 3.80 0.84
CA GLN A 174 -2.45 4.12 2.20
C GLN A 174 -1.28 4.38 3.14
N SER A 175 -0.20 3.61 3.04
CA SER A 175 1.02 3.82 3.80
C SER A 175 1.66 5.17 3.48
N LEU A 176 1.65 5.59 2.21
CA LEU A 176 2.16 6.88 1.78
C LEU A 176 1.29 8.02 2.32
N VAL A 177 -0.04 7.85 2.31
CA VAL A 177 -0.97 8.81 2.93
C VAL A 177 -0.64 8.98 4.42
N VAL A 178 -0.48 7.90 5.17
CA VAL A 178 -0.12 7.96 6.60
C VAL A 178 1.23 8.66 6.79
N ALA A 179 2.27 8.27 6.06
CA ALA A 179 3.59 8.90 6.17
C ALA A 179 3.54 10.41 5.88
N LEU A 180 2.76 10.85 4.90
CA LEU A 180 2.61 12.26 4.54
C LEU A 180 1.76 13.05 5.56
N GLN A 181 0.75 12.42 6.16
CA GLN A 181 -0.01 13.01 7.27
C GLN A 181 0.86 13.16 8.52
N SER A 182 1.63 12.12 8.86
CA SER A 182 2.58 12.15 9.98
C SER A 182 3.67 13.20 9.78
N PHE A 183 4.20 13.33 8.56
CA PHE A 183 5.13 14.40 8.19
C PHE A 183 4.53 15.78 8.47
N ARG A 184 3.28 16.02 8.07
CA ARG A 184 2.59 17.28 8.33
C ARG A 184 2.42 17.53 9.83
N SER A 185 1.94 16.54 10.56
CA SER A 185 1.75 16.63 12.01
C SER A 185 3.07 16.94 12.73
N ALA A 186 4.17 16.31 12.31
CA ALA A 186 5.49 16.57 12.86
C ALA A 186 5.98 18.00 12.56
N LEU A 187 5.71 18.55 11.37
CA LEU A 187 6.00 19.96 11.08
C LEU A 187 5.18 20.91 11.95
N GLU A 188 3.90 20.64 12.16
CA GLU A 188 3.01 21.43 13.04
C GLU A 188 3.47 21.39 14.51
N GLU A 189 4.07 20.28 14.93
CA GLU A 189 4.64 20.06 16.27
C GLU A 189 6.09 20.55 16.41
N ALA A 190 6.68 21.13 15.35
CA ALA A 190 8.10 21.48 15.28
C ALA A 190 9.08 20.31 15.54
N ASP A 191 8.63 19.07 15.33
CA ASP A 191 9.44 17.86 15.41
C ASP A 191 10.18 17.61 14.08
N VAL A 192 11.34 18.23 13.94
CA VAL A 192 12.19 18.09 12.75
C VAL A 192 12.64 16.63 12.55
N ALA A 193 12.85 15.88 13.62
CA ALA A 193 13.30 14.49 13.53
C ALA A 193 12.18 13.58 12.99
N GLY A 194 10.97 13.72 13.52
CA GLY A 194 9.78 13.03 13.04
C GLY A 194 9.42 13.40 11.60
N ALA A 195 9.52 14.68 11.25
CA ALA A 195 9.29 15.16 9.88
C ALA A 195 10.31 14.54 8.90
N ARG A 196 11.60 14.53 9.27
CA ARG A 196 12.65 13.87 8.49
C ARG A 196 12.38 12.38 8.29
N GLY A 197 12.05 11.67 9.37
CA GLY A 197 11.76 10.24 9.36
C GLY A 197 10.60 9.91 8.41
N ASN A 198 9.51 10.65 8.52
CA ASN A 198 8.31 10.45 7.70
C ASN A 198 8.51 10.83 6.23
N LEU A 199 9.30 11.87 5.93
CA LEU A 199 9.63 12.22 4.54
C LEU A 199 10.52 11.17 3.87
N ARG A 200 11.48 10.59 4.61
CA ARG A 200 12.27 9.45 4.15
C ARG A 200 11.42 8.21 3.93
N LEU A 201 10.49 7.92 4.85
CA LEU A 201 9.52 6.83 4.69
C LEU A 201 8.68 7.02 3.43
N ALA A 202 8.12 8.21 3.20
CA ALA A 202 7.36 8.54 2.00
C ALA A 202 8.19 8.33 0.71
N ALA A 203 9.46 8.74 0.70
CA ALA A 203 10.35 8.51 -0.45
C ALA A 203 10.59 7.00 -0.72
N ARG A 204 10.73 6.17 0.32
CA ARG A 204 10.86 4.72 0.16
C ARG A 204 9.56 4.08 -0.36
N LEU A 205 8.41 4.50 0.18
CA LEU A 205 7.10 4.02 -0.25
C LEU A 205 6.82 4.35 -1.72
N LEU A 206 7.24 5.53 -2.19
CA LEU A 206 7.20 5.87 -3.61
C LEU A 206 8.05 4.91 -4.44
N ARG A 207 9.34 4.69 -4.09
CA ARG A 207 10.18 3.72 -4.83
C ARG A 207 9.56 2.33 -4.87
N ALA A 208 9.03 1.85 -3.74
CA ALA A 208 8.30 0.58 -3.67
C ALA A 208 7.06 0.58 -4.58
N SER A 209 6.32 1.70 -4.67
CA SER A 209 5.17 1.82 -5.57
C SER A 209 5.58 1.73 -7.05
N GLY A 210 6.73 2.30 -7.42
CA GLY A 210 7.29 2.14 -8.78
C GLY A 210 7.61 0.68 -9.09
N ALA A 211 8.28 -0.02 -8.17
CA ALA A 211 8.54 -1.46 -8.30
C ALA A 211 7.23 -2.28 -8.36
N ALA A 212 6.21 -1.90 -7.58
CA ALA A 212 4.91 -2.54 -7.62
C ALA A 212 4.21 -2.36 -8.97
N PHE A 213 4.31 -1.18 -9.62
CA PHE A 213 3.76 -0.98 -10.97
C PHE A 213 4.43 -1.88 -12.00
N VAL A 214 5.76 -1.96 -11.98
CA VAL A 214 6.50 -2.87 -12.87
C VAL A 214 6.05 -4.31 -12.62
N PHE A 215 6.02 -4.76 -11.36
CA PHE A 215 5.54 -6.10 -10.98
C PHE A 215 4.12 -6.37 -11.50
N THR A 216 3.22 -5.41 -11.36
CA THR A 216 1.80 -5.51 -11.76
C THR A 216 1.66 -5.74 -13.26
N ALA A 217 2.56 -5.16 -14.07
CA ALA A 217 2.51 -5.17 -15.52
C ALA A 217 3.44 -6.22 -16.17
N GLU A 218 3.92 -7.21 -15.42
CA GLU A 218 4.83 -8.26 -15.93
C GLU A 218 4.13 -9.31 -16.79
N PHE A 219 3.48 -8.87 -17.87
CA PHE A 219 2.90 -9.70 -18.92
C PHE A 219 2.94 -8.94 -20.24
N SER A 220 2.67 -9.63 -21.36
CA SER A 220 2.70 -9.01 -22.68
C SER A 220 1.54 -8.03 -22.91
N ALA A 221 1.72 -7.06 -23.80
CA ALA A 221 0.64 -6.18 -24.25
C ALA A 221 -0.55 -6.97 -24.83
N ASN A 222 -0.30 -8.11 -25.47
CA ASN A 222 -1.37 -8.98 -25.96
C ASN A 222 -2.20 -9.60 -24.81
N GLN A 223 -1.55 -10.05 -23.73
CA GLN A 223 -2.24 -10.53 -22.53
C GLN A 223 -3.02 -9.40 -21.83
N TYR A 224 -2.50 -8.17 -21.89
CA TYR A 224 -3.22 -7.00 -21.39
C TYR A 224 -4.47 -6.73 -22.22
N HIS A 225 -4.33 -6.46 -23.52
CA HIS A 225 -5.45 -6.07 -24.39
C HIS A 225 -6.45 -7.21 -24.63
N GLY A 226 -5.97 -8.45 -24.71
CA GLY A 226 -6.80 -9.63 -24.98
C GLY A 226 -7.41 -10.29 -23.75
N GLY A 227 -7.11 -9.83 -22.54
CA GLY A 227 -7.62 -10.43 -21.30
C GLY A 227 -7.89 -9.39 -20.22
N VAL A 228 -6.82 -8.85 -19.62
CA VAL A 228 -6.94 -7.94 -18.46
C VAL A 228 -7.79 -6.71 -18.77
N ARG A 229 -7.53 -6.02 -19.89
CA ARG A 229 -8.27 -4.82 -20.29
C ARG A 229 -9.73 -5.11 -20.60
N GLN A 230 -10.04 -6.20 -21.29
CA GLN A 230 -11.42 -6.60 -21.58
C GLN A 230 -12.22 -6.86 -20.31
N SER A 231 -11.59 -7.39 -19.26
CA SER A 231 -12.27 -7.55 -17.97
C SER A 231 -12.59 -6.23 -17.25
N MET A 232 -12.02 -5.11 -17.70
CA MET A 232 -12.28 -3.74 -17.23
C MET A 232 -13.15 -2.93 -18.20
N GLU A 233 -13.92 -3.60 -19.05
CA GLU A 233 -14.87 -2.99 -19.99
C GLU A 233 -16.29 -3.52 -19.77
N ALA A 234 -17.28 -2.85 -20.34
CA ALA A 234 -18.67 -3.32 -20.31
C ALA A 234 -18.77 -4.71 -20.99
N PRO A 235 -19.62 -5.64 -20.49
CA PRO A 235 -20.59 -5.47 -19.40
C PRO A 235 -20.03 -5.80 -17.99
N PHE A 236 -18.74 -6.07 -17.85
CA PHE A 236 -18.15 -6.51 -16.57
C PHE A 236 -18.02 -5.39 -15.55
N VAL A 237 -17.79 -4.16 -16.03
CA VAL A 237 -17.73 -2.93 -15.23
C VAL A 237 -18.49 -1.81 -15.94
N ALA A 238 -18.79 -0.74 -15.21
CA ALA A 238 -19.43 0.45 -15.78
C ALA A 238 -18.47 1.22 -16.72
N ASP A 239 -19.05 1.93 -17.69
CA ASP A 239 -18.30 2.78 -18.61
C ASP A 239 -17.44 3.82 -17.87
N GLY A 240 -16.23 4.07 -18.40
CA GLY A 240 -15.27 4.99 -17.80
C GLY A 240 -14.43 4.39 -16.66
N PHE A 241 -14.47 3.06 -16.46
CA PHE A 241 -13.59 2.38 -15.52
C PHE A 241 -12.10 2.67 -15.82
N SER A 242 -11.42 3.30 -14.86
CA SER A 242 -10.02 3.68 -14.97
C SER A 242 -9.37 3.79 -13.60
N GLY A 243 -8.03 3.83 -13.56
CA GLY A 243 -7.26 4.05 -12.33
C GLY A 243 -7.59 5.38 -11.62
N LEU A 244 -8.18 6.36 -12.32
CA LEU A 244 -8.65 7.62 -11.72
C LEU A 244 -9.80 7.42 -10.72
N LEU A 245 -10.47 6.26 -10.78
CA LEU A 245 -11.51 5.88 -9.82
C LEU A 245 -10.95 5.23 -8.54
N SER A 246 -9.63 5.24 -8.33
CA SER A 246 -9.03 4.77 -7.07
C SER A 246 -9.31 5.74 -5.90
N PRO A 247 -10.02 5.28 -4.84
CA PRO A 247 -10.32 6.09 -3.66
C PRO A 247 -9.08 6.68 -3.00
N ASP A 248 -8.04 5.85 -2.81
CA ASP A 248 -6.79 6.23 -2.14
C ASP A 248 -5.97 7.20 -2.99
N HIS A 249 -5.95 7.00 -4.32
CA HIS A 249 -5.23 7.90 -5.23
C HIS A 249 -5.85 9.30 -5.25
N GLN A 250 -7.18 9.40 -5.35
CA GLN A 250 -7.86 10.70 -5.30
C GLN A 250 -7.59 11.44 -3.99
N TYR A 251 -7.59 10.71 -2.86
CA TYR A 251 -7.24 11.28 -1.57
C TYR A 251 -5.78 11.77 -1.54
N LEU A 252 -4.84 10.95 -2.03
CA LEU A 252 -3.41 11.27 -2.07
C LEU A 252 -3.13 12.54 -2.91
N VAL A 253 -3.77 12.69 -4.07
CA VAL A 253 -3.63 13.89 -4.91
C VAL A 253 -4.06 15.16 -4.15
N ARG A 254 -5.17 15.09 -3.41
CA ARG A 254 -5.63 16.21 -2.58
C ARG A 254 -4.69 16.47 -1.41
N LEU A 255 -4.15 15.43 -0.80
CA LEU A 255 -3.15 15.54 0.26
C LEU A 255 -1.89 16.26 -0.26
N PHE A 256 -1.40 15.91 -1.45
CA PHE A 256 -0.29 16.63 -2.08
C PHE A 256 -0.58 18.12 -2.29
N ALA A 257 -1.78 18.46 -2.76
CA ALA A 257 -2.19 19.85 -2.92
C ALA A 257 -2.17 20.61 -1.57
N ARG A 258 -2.66 19.95 -0.50
CA ARG A 258 -2.68 20.50 0.87
C ARG A 258 -1.27 20.66 1.47
N LEU A 259 -0.32 19.79 1.13
CA LEU A 259 1.06 19.83 1.63
C LEU A 259 1.96 20.82 0.88
N ARG A 260 1.55 21.25 -0.32
CA ARG A 260 2.36 22.12 -1.18
C ARG A 260 2.87 23.40 -0.50
N PRO A 261 2.08 24.12 0.34
CA PRO A 261 2.60 25.27 1.08
C PRO A 261 3.72 24.90 2.05
N ALA A 262 3.53 23.86 2.86
CA ALA A 262 4.51 23.40 3.84
C ALA A 262 5.83 22.95 3.18
N LEU A 263 5.74 22.26 2.03
CA LEU A 263 6.90 21.83 1.25
C LEU A 263 7.71 23.00 0.64
N ARG A 264 7.08 24.17 0.44
CA ARG A 264 7.76 25.39 -0.06
C ARG A 264 8.51 26.14 1.04
N SER A 265 8.07 26.01 2.29
CA SER A 265 8.64 26.68 3.46
C SER A 265 9.27 25.67 4.43
N LEU A 266 10.00 24.70 3.88
CA LEU A 266 10.68 23.68 4.68
C LEU A 266 11.89 24.24 5.43
N PRO A 267 12.13 23.80 6.68
CA PRO A 267 13.42 23.98 7.35
C PRO A 267 14.59 23.48 6.49
N GLU A 268 15.73 24.17 6.55
CA GLU A 268 16.92 23.84 5.75
C GLU A 268 17.37 22.40 5.96
N GLU A 269 17.21 21.87 7.18
CA GLU A 269 17.63 20.52 7.56
C GLU A 269 16.76 19.41 6.93
N LEU A 270 15.66 19.76 6.27
CA LEU A 270 14.76 18.84 5.55
C LEU A 270 14.90 18.92 4.03
N VAL A 271 15.63 19.91 3.50
CA VAL A 271 15.80 20.11 2.05
C VAL A 271 16.41 18.87 1.34
N PRO A 272 17.44 18.20 1.88
CA PRO A 272 17.98 17.00 1.23
C PRO A 272 16.96 15.86 1.11
N ASP A 273 16.16 15.65 2.15
CA ASP A 273 15.13 14.62 2.21
C ASP A 273 13.96 14.95 1.27
N HIS A 274 13.57 16.22 1.16
CA HIS A 274 12.59 16.68 0.18
C HIS A 274 13.05 16.51 -1.27
N ARG A 275 14.34 16.74 -1.57
CA ARG A 275 14.90 16.44 -2.90
C ARG A 275 14.83 14.94 -3.20
N ALA A 276 15.14 14.08 -2.23
CA ALA A 276 15.04 12.63 -2.40
C ALA A 276 13.60 12.17 -2.60
N PHE A 277 12.65 12.75 -1.86
CA PHE A 277 11.22 12.56 -2.03
C PHE A 277 10.75 12.96 -3.44
N THR A 278 11.15 14.14 -3.92
CA THR A 278 10.79 14.66 -5.24
C THR A 278 11.30 13.77 -6.37
N ARG A 279 12.56 13.29 -6.27
CA ARG A 279 13.11 12.32 -7.23
C ARG A 279 12.32 11.02 -7.25
N ALA A 280 12.00 10.47 -6.08
CA ALA A 280 11.20 9.25 -5.97
C ALA A 280 9.80 9.43 -6.58
N HIS A 281 9.16 10.59 -6.35
CA HIS A 281 7.87 10.93 -6.92
C HIS A 281 7.92 10.99 -8.46
N GLY A 282 8.97 11.60 -9.03
CA GLY A 282 9.19 11.62 -10.48
C GLY A 282 9.29 10.21 -11.08
N THR A 283 10.08 9.32 -10.47
CA THR A 283 10.24 7.93 -10.93
C THR A 283 8.92 7.14 -10.90
N VAL A 284 8.09 7.34 -9.87
CA VAL A 284 6.77 6.69 -9.78
C VAL A 284 5.85 7.16 -10.88
N TYR A 285 5.85 8.46 -11.21
CA TYR A 285 5.03 9.01 -12.27
C TYR A 285 5.33 8.36 -13.63
N ASP A 286 6.60 8.09 -13.92
CA ASP A 286 6.99 7.37 -15.13
C ASP A 286 6.60 5.89 -15.11
N SER A 287 6.67 5.25 -13.94
CA SER A 287 6.29 3.85 -13.77
C SER A 287 4.77 3.64 -13.80
N HIS A 288 3.97 4.64 -13.45
CA HIS A 288 2.51 4.53 -13.49
C HIS A 288 1.97 4.27 -14.90
N LYS A 289 2.72 4.64 -15.95
CA LYS A 289 2.34 4.44 -17.36
C LYS A 289 2.19 2.96 -17.75
N TYR A 290 2.69 2.05 -16.92
CA TYR A 290 2.56 0.61 -17.13
C TYR A 290 1.20 0.04 -16.68
N VAL A 291 0.38 0.80 -15.95
CA VAL A 291 -0.90 0.35 -15.38
C VAL A 291 -2.05 1.31 -15.66
#